data_AF-W1I519-F1
#
_entry.id   AF-W1I519-F1
#
_cell.length_a   1.000
_cell.length_b   1.000
_cell.length_c   1.000
_cell.angle_alpha   90.00
_cell.angle_beta   90.00
_cell.angle_gamma   90.00
#
_symmetry.space_group_name_H-M   'P 1'
#
loop_
_entity.id
_entity.type
_entity.pdbx_description
1 polymer ?
#
loop_
_entity_poly.entity_id
_entity_poly.type
_entity_poly.pdbx_seq_one_letter_code
_entity_poly.pdbx_strand_id
1 'polypeptide(L)'
;MRANGTLEYRIAIEDGLNEYGEPIDSTIVWSNPIKCSISVIRDTSKGNSVLAKIDVMFLNALSNEGKATLDETNNPEGGVRGVINYNQPTGNIVSSKTQWIDDNLTTVDCFEDIQQTLELAQASTTLGKILCSPSLISYMCRTAKIKQLIWGTDKSSRPVQLRDLNEYMKTNDYPIFETIRRQVRIQNGKNRTPYSPWNAKNMVFVPDGQLGVVKNAWANNELKQEQGVAYSNYGRVRVSQWGVGETQGSNGVEFTKAEVLALPVITEMNGIYTLKTQS
;
A
#
# COMPACT_ATOMS: atom_id res chain seq x y z
N MET A 1 17.47 -20.82 -5.24
CA MET A 1 16.79 -19.74 -6.01
C MET A 1 15.64 -20.38 -6.78
N ARG A 2 14.40 -19.91 -6.59
CA ARG A 2 13.26 -20.34 -7.42
C ARG A 2 12.85 -19.14 -8.27
N ALA A 3 12.86 -19.29 -9.60
CA ALA A 3 12.46 -18.26 -10.54
C ALA A 3 10.93 -18.25 -10.63
N ASN A 4 10.30 -17.11 -10.36
CA ASN A 4 8.84 -16.94 -10.45
C ASN A 4 8.49 -16.23 -11.76
N GLY A 5 8.51 -16.98 -12.87
CA GLY A 5 7.91 -16.58 -14.14
C GLY A 5 8.89 -16.13 -15.23
N THR A 6 8.38 -16.16 -16.46
CA THR A 6 9.01 -15.65 -17.70
C THR A 6 7.99 -14.69 -18.30
N LEU A 7 8.39 -13.49 -18.74
CA LEU A 7 7.47 -12.53 -19.36
C LEU A 7 7.78 -12.42 -20.85
N GLU A 8 6.73 -12.51 -21.66
CA GLU A 8 6.73 -12.19 -23.09
C GLU A 8 5.87 -10.94 -23.29
N TYR A 9 6.36 -9.99 -24.08
CA TYR A 9 5.59 -8.80 -24.45
C TYR A 9 5.44 -8.72 -25.98
N ARG A 10 4.37 -8.05 -26.41
CA ARG A 10 4.06 -7.86 -27.83
C ARG A 10 4.83 -6.66 -28.35
N ILE A 11 5.58 -6.87 -29.43
CA ILE A 11 6.26 -5.81 -30.16
C ILE A 11 5.41 -5.52 -31.40
N ALA A 12 4.93 -4.29 -31.52
CA ALA A 12 4.38 -3.79 -32.78
C ALA A 12 5.56 -3.30 -33.61
N ILE A 13 5.80 -3.93 -34.76
CA ILE A 13 6.78 -3.44 -35.73
C ILE A 13 6.02 -2.42 -36.58
N GLU A 14 6.39 -1.13 -36.44
CA GLU A 14 5.75 -0.03 -37.16
C GLU A 14 6.05 -0.08 -38.67
N ASP A 15 5.12 0.51 -39.41
CA ASP A 15 5.00 0.45 -40.87
C ASP A 15 6.30 0.84 -41.59
N GLY A 16 6.70 -0.02 -42.52
CA GLY A 16 7.79 0.22 -43.47
C GLY A 16 7.31 0.04 -44.90
N LEU A 17 8.11 0.49 -45.88
CA LEU A 17 7.91 0.16 -47.28
C LEU A 17 8.70 -1.10 -47.62
N ASN A 18 8.10 -2.02 -48.40
CA ASN A 18 8.84 -3.17 -48.94
C ASN A 18 9.87 -2.73 -49.99
N GLU A 19 10.67 -3.67 -50.51
CA GLU A 19 11.68 -3.41 -51.54
C GLU A 19 11.12 -2.86 -52.88
N TYR A 20 9.80 -2.85 -53.04
CA TYR A 20 9.07 -2.31 -54.18
C TYR A 20 8.33 -0.98 -53.86
N GLY A 21 8.49 -0.43 -52.66
CA GLY A 21 7.92 0.87 -52.29
C GLY A 21 6.44 0.83 -51.88
N GLU A 22 5.88 -0.33 -51.53
CA GLU A 22 4.51 -0.48 -51.03
C GLU A 22 4.47 -0.55 -49.50
N PRO A 23 3.45 0.03 -48.84
CA PRO A 23 3.30 -0.02 -47.38
C PRO A 23 3.05 -1.44 -46.89
N ILE A 24 3.83 -1.86 -45.88
CA ILE A 24 3.68 -3.13 -45.18
C ILE A 24 2.78 -2.91 -43.97
N ASP A 25 1.71 -3.70 -43.84
CA ASP A 25 0.82 -3.66 -42.69
C ASP A 25 1.53 -4.07 -41.38
N SER A 26 1.33 -3.29 -40.31
CA SER A 26 1.84 -3.60 -38.97
C SER A 26 1.53 -5.04 -38.54
N THR A 27 2.56 -5.78 -38.15
CA THR A 27 2.43 -7.17 -37.69
C THR A 27 2.84 -7.28 -36.23
N ILE A 28 2.04 -7.99 -35.43
CA ILE A 28 2.29 -8.19 -33.99
C ILE A 28 3.09 -9.49 -33.80
N VAL A 29 4.31 -9.38 -33.29
CA VAL A 29 5.17 -10.55 -33.01
C VAL A 29 5.51 -10.62 -31.51
N TRP A 30 5.55 -11.83 -30.97
CA TRP A 30 5.93 -12.09 -29.58
C TRP A 30 7.46 -12.03 -29.41
N SER A 31 7.94 -11.34 -28.37
CA SER A 31 9.36 -11.32 -28.02
C SER A 31 9.85 -12.68 -27.53
N ASN A 32 11.14 -13.00 -27.74
CA ASN A 32 11.77 -14.17 -27.10
C ASN A 32 11.59 -14.14 -25.57
N PRO A 33 11.36 -15.29 -24.89
CA PRO A 33 11.09 -15.33 -23.47
C PRO A 33 12.27 -14.79 -22.65
N ILE A 34 12.07 -13.66 -21.96
CA ILE A 34 13.09 -13.08 -21.09
C ILE A 34 12.92 -13.70 -19.70
N LYS A 35 13.98 -14.36 -19.20
CA LYS A 35 14.06 -14.79 -17.80
C LYS A 35 14.05 -13.56 -16.89
N CYS A 36 12.90 -13.21 -16.34
CA CYS A 36 12.81 -12.18 -15.31
C CYS A 36 13.24 -12.77 -13.96
N SER A 37 14.54 -12.73 -13.67
CA SER A 37 15.02 -12.74 -12.30
C SER A 37 14.85 -11.34 -11.74
N ILE A 38 14.06 -11.18 -10.65
CA ILE A 38 14.14 -9.98 -9.81
C ILE A 38 15.51 -10.04 -9.13
N SER A 39 16.48 -9.52 -9.87
CA SER A 39 17.86 -9.40 -9.46
C SER A 39 17.89 -8.12 -8.67
N VAL A 40 18.31 -8.19 -7.41
CA VAL A 40 18.67 -7.01 -6.64
C VAL A 40 19.87 -6.39 -7.34
N ILE A 41 19.61 -5.51 -8.32
CA ILE A 41 20.62 -4.67 -8.94
C ILE A 41 20.99 -3.66 -7.86
N ARG A 42 22.25 -3.64 -7.44
CA ARG A 42 22.73 -2.95 -6.24
C ARG A 42 22.50 -1.43 -6.21
N ASP A 43 22.04 -0.81 -7.31
CA ASP A 43 21.62 0.62 -7.35
C ASP A 43 20.11 0.88 -7.53
N THR A 44 19.28 -0.13 -7.83
CA THR A 44 17.80 0.01 -7.95
C THR A 44 17.07 0.01 -6.60
N SER A 45 17.79 -0.15 -5.49
CA SER A 45 17.22 -0.06 -4.14
C SER A 45 16.62 1.32 -3.83
N LYS A 46 17.12 2.38 -4.50
CA LYS A 46 16.67 3.77 -4.30
C LYS A 46 15.28 4.06 -4.90
N GLY A 47 14.95 3.48 -6.05
CA GLY A 47 13.60 3.61 -6.64
C GLY A 47 12.53 2.98 -5.76
N ASN A 48 12.85 1.83 -5.16
CA ASN A 48 11.94 1.12 -4.25
C ASN A 48 11.76 1.85 -2.92
N SER A 49 12.77 2.55 -2.39
CA SER A 49 12.62 3.34 -1.15
C SER A 49 11.69 4.54 -1.36
N VAL A 50 11.74 5.15 -2.55
CA VAL A 50 10.89 6.28 -2.90
C VAL A 50 9.42 5.86 -3.01
N LEU A 51 9.14 4.72 -3.67
CA LEU A 51 7.80 4.14 -3.72
C LEU A 51 7.30 3.68 -2.34
N ALA A 52 8.19 3.10 -1.52
CA ALA A 52 7.84 2.68 -0.16
C ALA A 52 7.37 3.85 0.72
N LYS A 53 7.86 5.08 0.48
CA LYS A 53 7.38 6.27 1.19
C LYS A 53 5.94 6.62 0.81
N ILE A 54 5.56 6.48 -0.46
CA ILE A 54 4.19 6.67 -0.93
C ILE A 54 3.27 5.63 -0.27
N ASP A 55 3.69 4.36 -0.21
CA ASP A 55 2.94 3.31 0.48
C ASP A 55 2.73 3.65 1.97
N VAL A 56 3.75 4.19 2.64
CA VAL A 56 3.68 4.60 4.05
C VAL A 56 2.65 5.71 4.24
N MET A 57 2.61 6.71 3.35
CA MET A 57 1.62 7.78 3.43
C MET A 57 0.20 7.25 3.23
N PHE A 58 0.01 6.36 2.26
CA PHE A 58 -1.31 5.78 1.96
C PHE A 58 -1.81 4.88 3.11
N LEU A 59 -0.97 3.98 3.62
CA LEU A 59 -1.35 3.08 4.71
C LEU A 59 -1.57 3.81 6.04
N ASN A 60 -0.78 4.86 6.31
CA ASN A 60 -1.04 5.72 7.47
C ASN A 60 -2.37 6.46 7.33
N ALA A 61 -2.66 7.02 6.15
CA ALA A 61 -3.93 7.70 5.89
C ALA A 61 -5.13 6.77 6.12
N LEU A 62 -5.09 5.56 5.55
CA LEU A 62 -6.18 4.60 5.69
C LEU A 62 -6.38 4.16 7.15
N SER A 63 -5.29 3.82 7.85
CA SER A 63 -5.39 3.27 9.20
C SER A 63 -5.55 4.32 10.30
N ASN A 64 -5.39 5.62 10.02
CA ASN A 64 -5.51 6.69 11.01
C ASN A 64 -6.55 7.75 10.60
N GLU A 65 -7.80 7.34 10.39
CA GLU A 65 -8.93 8.28 10.24
C GLU A 65 -8.76 9.26 9.06
N GLY A 66 -8.14 8.82 7.97
CA GLY A 66 -7.85 9.68 6.82
C GLY A 66 -6.72 10.68 7.07
N LYS A 67 -5.82 10.44 8.04
CA LYS A 67 -4.70 11.34 8.34
C LYS A 67 -3.36 10.64 8.10
N ALA A 68 -2.57 11.18 7.18
CA ALA A 68 -1.16 10.81 7.04
C ALA A 68 -0.29 11.81 7.78
N THR A 69 0.28 11.39 8.90
CA THR A 69 1.22 12.20 9.69
C THR A 69 2.66 11.95 9.22
N LEU A 70 3.43 13.01 9.02
CA LEU A 70 4.86 12.98 8.79
C LEU A 70 5.57 13.64 9.97
N ASP A 71 6.35 12.85 10.71
CA ASP A 71 6.99 13.26 11.97
C ASP A 71 8.45 12.77 12.04
N GLU A 72 9.10 12.97 13.18
CA GLU A 72 10.49 12.56 13.40
C GLU A 72 10.70 11.03 13.35
N THR A 73 9.66 10.25 13.60
CA THR A 73 9.73 8.78 13.68
C THR A 73 9.65 8.13 12.31
N ASN A 74 8.87 8.72 11.40
CA ASN A 74 8.64 8.19 10.06
C ASN A 74 9.28 9.04 8.94
N ASN A 75 9.74 10.25 9.27
CA ASN A 75 10.39 11.21 8.37
C ASN A 75 11.54 11.99 9.05
N PRO A 76 12.50 11.30 9.71
CA PRO A 76 13.54 11.94 10.53
C PRO A 76 14.40 12.95 9.75
N GLU A 77 14.77 12.62 8.51
CA GLU A 77 15.62 13.46 7.64
C GLU A 77 14.81 14.38 6.71
N GLY A 78 13.48 14.35 6.81
CA GLY A 78 12.62 15.16 5.96
C GLY A 78 12.43 16.57 6.51
N GLY A 79 12.65 17.57 5.67
CA GLY A 79 12.49 18.98 6.05
C GLY A 79 11.04 19.41 6.32
N VAL A 80 10.05 18.67 5.81
CA VAL A 80 8.62 18.96 6.01
C VAL A 80 8.02 17.94 6.97
N ARG A 81 7.47 18.45 8.07
CA ARG A 81 6.70 17.71 9.07
C ARG A 81 5.29 18.30 9.11
N GLY A 82 4.29 17.44 9.25
CA GLY A 82 2.91 17.90 9.21
C GLY A 82 1.92 16.75 9.07
N VAL A 83 0.64 17.13 9.03
CA VAL A 83 -0.47 16.19 8.87
C VAL A 83 -1.15 16.49 7.55
N ILE A 84 -1.26 15.48 6.70
CA ILE A 84 -2.09 15.51 5.50
C ILE A 84 -3.43 14.89 5.88
N ASN A 85 -4.47 15.72 5.98
CA ASN A 85 -5.82 15.28 6.28
C ASN A 85 -6.62 15.13 4.97
N TYR A 86 -7.08 13.92 4.71
CA TYR A 86 -7.96 13.58 3.58
C TYR A 86 -9.44 13.78 3.89
N ASN A 87 -9.76 14.34 5.07
CA ASN A 87 -11.10 14.71 5.52
C ASN A 87 -12.07 13.52 5.54
N GLN A 88 -11.69 12.43 6.21
CA GLN A 88 -12.64 11.35 6.45
C GLN A 88 -13.86 11.87 7.23
N PRO A 89 -15.10 11.60 6.76
CA PRO A 89 -16.29 12.03 7.47
C PRO A 89 -16.30 11.47 8.89
N THR A 90 -16.60 12.33 9.88
CA THR A 90 -16.62 11.92 11.29
C THR A 90 -17.68 10.85 11.56
N GLY A 91 -18.77 10.85 10.79
CA GLY A 91 -19.81 9.81 10.86
C GLY A 91 -19.35 8.42 10.42
N ASN A 92 -18.25 8.33 9.67
CA ASN A 92 -17.68 7.06 9.22
C ASN A 92 -16.65 6.49 10.21
N ILE A 93 -16.34 7.22 11.28
CA ILE A 93 -15.40 6.81 12.31
C ILE A 93 -16.20 6.28 13.50
N VAL A 94 -16.19 4.96 13.67
CA VAL A 94 -16.89 4.25 14.74
C VAL A 94 -15.86 3.82 15.77
N SER A 95 -16.21 3.90 17.05
CA SER A 95 -15.39 3.37 18.14
C SER A 95 -16.10 2.17 18.76
N SER A 96 -15.35 1.12 19.07
CA SER A 96 -15.90 -0.05 19.75
C SER A 96 -16.47 0.34 21.11
N LYS A 97 -17.60 -0.26 21.50
CA LYS A 97 -18.21 0.03 22.81
C LYS A 97 -17.31 -0.39 23.96
N THR A 98 -16.65 -1.54 23.79
CA THR A 98 -15.66 -2.07 24.72
C THR A 98 -14.34 -2.21 23.98
N GLN A 99 -13.23 -1.82 24.60
CA GLN A 99 -11.91 -1.93 23.97
C GLN A 99 -11.53 -3.38 23.75
N TRP A 100 -10.94 -3.72 22.62
CA TRP A 100 -10.53 -5.08 22.30
C TRP A 100 -9.16 -5.35 22.95
N ILE A 101 -9.18 -5.80 24.21
CA ILE A 101 -7.99 -6.08 25.03
C ILE A 101 -7.98 -7.53 25.51
N ASP A 102 -6.83 -8.09 25.84
CA ASP A 102 -6.75 -9.51 26.22
C ASP A 102 -7.61 -9.85 27.46
N ASP A 103 -7.83 -8.89 28.36
CA ASP A 103 -8.60 -9.09 29.60
C ASP A 103 -10.10 -9.36 29.38
N ASN A 104 -10.66 -9.01 28.22
CA ASN A 104 -12.10 -9.13 27.95
C ASN A 104 -12.45 -10.07 26.79
N LEU A 105 -11.54 -10.99 26.44
CA LEU A 105 -11.76 -12.02 25.41
C LEU A 105 -13.05 -12.84 25.56
N THR A 106 -13.61 -12.92 26.77
CA THR A 106 -14.83 -13.69 27.07
C THR A 106 -16.09 -12.86 26.97
N THR A 107 -16.01 -11.53 27.06
CA THR A 107 -17.16 -10.62 27.16
C THR A 107 -17.31 -9.70 25.95
N VAL A 108 -16.22 -9.36 25.26
CA VAL A 108 -16.25 -8.49 24.08
C VAL A 108 -17.02 -9.16 22.95
N ASP A 109 -17.94 -8.40 22.34
CA ASP A 109 -18.65 -8.79 21.13
C ASP A 109 -18.09 -8.03 19.92
N CYS A 110 -17.00 -8.57 19.37
CA CYS A 110 -16.38 -7.99 18.18
C CYS A 110 -17.33 -7.93 16.99
N PHE A 111 -18.29 -8.86 16.90
CA PHE A 111 -19.16 -8.96 15.73
C PHE A 111 -20.23 -7.87 15.75
N GLU A 112 -20.79 -7.55 16.92
CA GLU A 112 -21.74 -6.45 17.05
C GLU A 112 -21.12 -5.10 16.62
N ASP A 113 -19.88 -4.82 17.01
CA ASP A 113 -19.14 -3.61 16.59
C ASP A 113 -18.94 -3.57 15.06
N ILE A 114 -18.64 -4.73 14.45
CA ILE A 114 -18.48 -4.86 13.00
C ILE A 114 -19.83 -4.67 12.30
N GLN A 115 -20.89 -5.29 12.78
CA GLN A 115 -22.24 -5.18 12.21
C GLN A 115 -22.75 -3.75 12.22
N GLN A 116 -22.58 -3.01 13.33
CA GLN A 116 -22.93 -1.59 13.39
C GLN A 116 -22.19 -0.77 12.33
N THR A 117 -20.91 -1.07 12.11
CA THR A 117 -20.12 -0.39 11.08
C THR A 117 -20.60 -0.76 9.66
N LEU A 118 -20.99 -2.03 9.44
CA LEU A 118 -21.53 -2.49 8.16
C LEU A 118 -22.90 -1.88 7.86
N GLU A 119 -23.79 -1.77 8.85
CA GLU A 119 -25.11 -1.14 8.70
C GLU A 119 -24.98 0.35 8.35
N LEU A 120 -24.05 1.06 9.01
CA LEU A 120 -23.73 2.44 8.67
C LEU A 120 -23.20 2.58 7.23
N ALA A 121 -22.41 1.61 6.77
CA ALA A 121 -21.87 1.62 5.42
C ALA A 121 -22.89 1.25 4.34
N GLN A 122 -23.80 0.30 4.60
CA GLN A 122 -24.85 -0.11 3.67
C GLN A 122 -25.73 1.06 3.22
N ALA A 123 -25.92 2.06 4.08
CA ALA A 123 -26.71 3.24 3.74
C ALA A 123 -26.08 4.09 2.62
N SER A 124 -24.79 3.94 2.31
CA SER A 124 -24.07 4.86 1.42
C SER A 124 -23.12 4.20 0.42
N THR A 125 -22.61 2.98 0.66
CA THR A 125 -21.55 2.39 -0.18
C THR A 125 -21.51 0.86 -0.10
N THR A 126 -21.22 0.20 -1.23
CA THR A 126 -20.94 -1.24 -1.25
C THR A 126 -19.50 -1.50 -0.82
N LEU A 127 -19.35 -2.12 0.35
CA LEU A 127 -18.04 -2.52 0.89
C LEU A 127 -17.52 -3.78 0.19
N GLY A 128 -16.27 -3.75 -0.25
CA GLY A 128 -15.61 -4.91 -0.84
C GLY A 128 -14.82 -5.70 0.21
N LYS A 129 -14.06 -5.00 1.07
CA LYS A 129 -13.07 -5.63 1.95
C LYS A 129 -12.92 -4.92 3.29
N ILE A 130 -12.45 -5.68 4.27
CA ILE A 130 -12.06 -5.21 5.59
C ILE A 130 -10.56 -5.39 5.77
N LEU A 131 -9.82 -4.28 5.88
CA LEU A 131 -8.39 -4.26 6.10
C LEU A 131 -8.07 -4.17 7.60
N CYS A 132 -7.20 -5.05 8.08
CA CYS A 132 -6.82 -5.08 9.49
C CYS A 132 -5.44 -5.67 9.72
N SER A 133 -4.92 -5.51 10.94
CA SER A 133 -3.65 -6.09 11.35
C SER A 133 -3.80 -7.59 11.67
N PRO A 134 -2.76 -8.42 11.47
CA PRO A 134 -2.79 -9.83 11.84
C PRO A 134 -3.06 -10.06 13.34
N SER A 135 -2.59 -9.16 14.21
CA SER A 135 -2.85 -9.21 15.65
C SER A 135 -4.33 -9.04 15.97
N LEU A 136 -5.02 -8.16 15.26
CA LEU A 136 -6.46 -7.93 15.44
C LEU A 136 -7.29 -9.14 14.99
N ILE A 137 -6.93 -9.77 13.87
CA ILE A 137 -7.53 -11.04 13.44
C ILE A 137 -7.31 -12.13 14.49
N SER A 138 -6.08 -12.28 14.98
CA SER A 138 -5.76 -13.26 16.02
C SER A 138 -6.59 -13.05 17.28
N TYR A 139 -6.78 -11.79 17.68
CA TYR A 139 -7.65 -11.42 18.79
C TYR A 139 -9.11 -11.85 18.54
N MET A 140 -9.71 -11.47 17.40
CA MET A 140 -11.08 -11.86 17.07
C MET A 140 -11.28 -13.39 17.04
N CYS A 141 -10.33 -14.13 16.47
CA CYS A 141 -10.38 -15.59 16.44
C CYS A 141 -10.33 -16.24 17.84
N ARG A 142 -9.83 -15.53 18.85
CA ARG A 142 -9.74 -16.02 20.24
C ARG A 142 -11.00 -15.70 21.05
N THR A 143 -11.74 -14.65 20.70
CA THR A 143 -12.94 -14.18 21.38
C THR A 143 -14.03 -15.25 21.45
N ALA A 144 -14.66 -15.40 22.63
CA ALA A 144 -15.69 -16.42 22.86
C ALA A 144 -16.90 -16.26 21.94
N LYS A 145 -17.33 -15.01 21.70
CA LYS A 145 -18.48 -14.68 20.85
C LYS A 145 -18.29 -15.06 19.40
N ILE A 146 -17.12 -14.79 18.81
CA ILE A 146 -16.80 -15.20 17.44
C ILE A 146 -16.77 -16.73 17.29
N LYS A 147 -16.23 -17.44 18.30
CA LYS A 147 -16.24 -18.91 18.33
C LYS A 147 -17.66 -19.48 18.38
N GLN A 148 -18.52 -18.89 19.21
CA GLN A 148 -19.93 -19.25 19.31
C GLN A 148 -20.70 -18.93 18.02
N LEU A 149 -20.37 -17.82 17.34
CA LEU A 149 -21.00 -17.43 16.08
C LEU A 149 -20.71 -18.44 14.95
N ILE A 150 -19.47 -18.90 14.82
CA ILE A 150 -19.04 -19.76 13.70
C ILE A 150 -19.40 -21.23 13.93
N TRP A 151 -19.25 -21.78 15.14
CA TRP A 151 -19.52 -23.21 15.38
C TRP A 151 -20.64 -23.52 16.36
N GLY A 152 -21.32 -22.50 16.91
CA GLY A 152 -22.27 -22.68 17.99
C GLY A 152 -21.60 -22.91 19.36
N THR A 153 -22.43 -23.08 20.40
CA THR A 153 -21.98 -23.27 21.78
C THR A 153 -21.19 -24.56 21.97
N ASP A 154 -21.57 -25.61 21.26
CA ASP A 154 -21.15 -26.99 21.51
C ASP A 154 -19.73 -27.30 20.99
N LYS A 155 -19.21 -26.46 20.09
CA LYS A 155 -17.89 -26.61 19.45
C LYS A 155 -16.99 -25.38 19.64
N SER A 156 -17.31 -24.55 20.64
CA SER A 156 -16.62 -23.30 20.95
C SER A 156 -15.14 -23.48 21.36
N SER A 157 -14.72 -24.70 21.69
CA SER A 157 -13.32 -25.05 21.99
C SER A 157 -12.44 -25.23 20.75
N ARG A 158 -13.01 -25.33 19.54
CA ARG A 158 -12.24 -25.42 18.29
C ARG A 158 -11.43 -24.12 18.08
N PRO A 159 -10.31 -24.12 17.34
CA PRO A 159 -9.59 -22.90 16.97
C PRO A 159 -10.14 -22.27 15.67
N VAL A 160 -10.43 -20.95 15.70
CA VAL A 160 -11.04 -20.23 14.56
C VAL A 160 -9.88 -19.76 13.71
N GLN A 161 -9.95 -20.04 12.41
CA GLN A 161 -9.01 -19.50 11.46
C GLN A 161 -9.64 -18.37 10.65
N LEU A 162 -8.80 -17.50 10.09
CA LEU A 162 -9.23 -16.43 9.18
C LEU A 162 -10.08 -16.98 8.02
N ARG A 163 -9.77 -18.20 7.55
CA ARG A 163 -10.54 -18.87 6.51
C ARG A 163 -11.99 -19.08 6.93
N ASP A 164 -12.21 -19.62 8.13
CA ASP A 164 -13.55 -19.93 8.61
C ASP A 164 -14.34 -18.64 8.88
N LEU A 165 -13.67 -17.59 9.35
CA LEU A 165 -14.26 -16.25 9.49
C LEU A 165 -14.67 -15.67 8.14
N ASN A 166 -13.80 -15.74 7.13
CA ASN A 166 -14.10 -15.24 5.77
C ASN A 166 -15.20 -16.04 5.08
N GLU A 167 -15.28 -17.34 5.32
CA GLU A 167 -16.36 -18.19 4.79
C GLU A 167 -17.70 -17.81 5.42
N TYR A 168 -17.73 -17.57 6.73
CA TYR A 168 -18.92 -17.05 7.41
C TYR A 168 -19.34 -15.67 6.85
N MET A 169 -18.41 -14.73 6.70
CA MET A 169 -18.70 -13.41 6.13
C MET A 169 -19.26 -13.51 4.71
N LYS A 170 -18.62 -14.32 3.86
CA LYS A 170 -19.04 -14.52 2.48
C LYS A 170 -20.41 -15.18 2.35
N THR A 171 -20.75 -16.10 3.26
CA THR A 171 -22.07 -16.76 3.27
C THR A 171 -23.19 -15.80 3.62
N ASN A 172 -22.89 -14.73 4.36
CA ASN A 172 -23.84 -13.70 4.75
C ASN A 172 -23.74 -12.44 3.86
N ASP A 173 -23.10 -12.52 2.69
CA ASP A 173 -22.87 -11.41 1.76
C ASP A 173 -22.15 -10.20 2.40
N TYR A 174 -21.31 -10.44 3.41
CA TYR A 174 -20.46 -9.43 4.05
C TYR A 174 -19.06 -9.35 3.43
N PRO A 175 -18.38 -8.20 3.53
CA PRO A 175 -17.02 -8.04 3.02
C PRO A 175 -16.01 -8.94 3.75
N ILE A 176 -15.02 -9.44 3.01
CA ILE A 176 -14.00 -10.36 3.53
C ILE A 176 -12.87 -9.62 4.25
N PHE A 177 -12.25 -10.29 5.22
CA PHE A 177 -11.07 -9.76 5.91
C PHE A 177 -9.78 -10.01 5.10
N GLU A 178 -8.95 -8.98 5.00
CA GLU A 178 -7.62 -9.01 4.41
C GLU A 178 -6.58 -8.45 5.41
N THR A 179 -5.49 -9.19 5.63
CA THR A 179 -4.45 -8.80 6.60
C THR A 179 -3.37 -7.96 5.96
N ILE A 180 -3.08 -6.79 6.53
CA ILE A 180 -1.96 -5.94 6.11
C ILE A 180 -0.69 -6.28 6.91
N ARG A 181 0.39 -6.67 6.21
CA ARG A 181 1.68 -7.08 6.81
C ARG A 181 2.85 -6.21 6.35
N ARG A 182 2.58 -5.05 5.76
CA ARG A 182 3.62 -4.19 5.20
C ARG A 182 4.54 -3.71 6.32
N GLN A 183 5.84 -3.94 6.16
CA GLN A 183 6.88 -3.37 7.01
C GLN A 183 7.87 -2.61 6.13
N VAL A 184 8.28 -1.45 6.59
CA VAL A 184 9.33 -0.64 5.96
C VAL A 184 10.45 -0.41 6.97
N ARG A 185 11.59 0.08 6.50
CA ARG A 185 12.69 0.50 7.38
C ARG A 185 12.88 2.00 7.23
N ILE A 186 12.82 2.71 8.35
CA ILE A 186 13.14 4.13 8.40
C ILE A 186 14.62 4.27 8.72
N GLN A 187 15.30 5.11 7.97
CA GLN A 187 16.69 5.44 8.20
C GLN A 187 16.76 6.81 8.88
N ASN A 188 17.51 6.88 9.98
CA ASN A 188 17.88 8.12 10.66
C ASN A 188 19.40 8.13 10.84
N GLY A 189 20.10 8.83 9.95
CA GLY A 189 21.55 8.78 9.86
C GLY A 189 22.05 7.36 9.60
N LYS A 190 22.78 6.79 10.56
CA LYS A 190 23.31 5.41 10.49
C LYS A 190 22.35 4.35 11.03
N ASN A 191 21.28 4.76 11.71
CA ASN A 191 20.35 3.84 12.34
C ASN A 191 19.22 3.45 11.39
N ARG A 192 18.83 2.17 11.39
CA ARG A 192 17.73 1.62 10.59
C ARG A 192 16.73 0.94 11.51
N THR A 193 15.55 1.51 11.64
CA THR A 193 14.48 0.98 12.50
C THR A 193 13.36 0.38 11.66
N PRO A 194 12.84 -0.81 12.02
CA PRO A 194 11.64 -1.33 11.38
C PRO A 194 10.43 -0.48 11.79
N TYR A 195 9.57 -0.19 10.83
CA TYR A 195 8.36 0.62 11.02
C TYR A 195 7.17 -0.04 10.32
N SER A 196 6.06 -0.14 11.05
CA SER A 196 4.77 -0.59 10.52
C SER A 196 3.91 0.65 10.24
N PRO A 197 3.59 0.96 8.98
CA PRO A 197 2.75 2.10 8.64
C PRO A 197 1.26 1.87 8.93
N TRP A 198 0.87 0.63 9.25
CA TRP A 198 -0.50 0.29 9.61
C TRP A 198 -0.70 0.39 11.12
N ASN A 199 -1.70 1.17 11.56
CA ASN A 199 -2.12 1.19 12.95
C ASN A 199 -2.87 -0.09 13.33
N ALA A 200 -2.26 -0.89 14.21
CA ALA A 200 -2.80 -2.20 14.58
C ALA A 200 -4.11 -2.12 15.41
N LYS A 201 -4.43 -0.95 15.96
CA LYS A 201 -5.62 -0.68 16.79
C LYS A 201 -6.88 -0.35 15.98
N ASN A 202 -6.76 -0.18 14.68
CA ASN A 202 -7.85 0.24 13.81
C ASN A 202 -8.11 -0.81 12.73
N MET A 203 -9.38 -0.97 12.42
CA MET A 203 -9.89 -1.76 11.30
C MET A 203 -10.53 -0.80 10.29
N VAL A 204 -10.30 -1.04 9.01
CA VAL A 204 -10.74 -0.14 7.94
C VAL A 204 -11.56 -0.90 6.93
N PHE A 205 -12.77 -0.43 6.66
CA PHE A 205 -13.66 -0.98 5.66
C PHE A 205 -13.52 -0.14 4.39
N VAL A 206 -13.29 -0.82 3.27
CA VAL A 206 -13.04 -0.17 2.00
C VAL A 206 -14.07 -0.58 0.95
N PRO A 207 -14.49 0.35 0.08
CA PRO A 207 -15.36 0.03 -1.04
C PRO A 207 -14.67 -0.90 -2.04
N ASP A 208 -15.46 -1.55 -2.87
CA ASP A 208 -14.92 -2.25 -4.04
C ASP A 208 -14.44 -1.24 -5.11
N GLY A 209 -13.43 -1.63 -5.89
CA GLY A 209 -12.85 -0.79 -6.94
C GLY A 209 -11.62 0.05 -6.53
N GLN A 210 -11.40 1.16 -7.24
CA GLN A 210 -10.21 1.99 -7.06
C GLN A 210 -10.43 3.02 -5.95
N LEU A 211 -9.63 2.93 -4.88
CA LEU A 211 -9.73 3.83 -3.72
C LEU A 211 -9.20 5.25 -3.99
N GLY A 212 -8.42 5.43 -5.05
CA GLY A 212 -7.82 6.71 -5.36
C GLY A 212 -6.71 6.63 -6.41
N VAL A 213 -6.08 7.78 -6.63
CA VAL A 213 -5.04 7.97 -7.64
C VAL A 213 -3.81 8.64 -7.03
N VAL A 214 -2.62 8.19 -7.42
CA VAL A 214 -1.38 8.87 -7.05
C VAL A 214 -1.12 9.99 -8.05
N LYS A 215 -1.27 11.25 -7.62
CA LYS A 215 -0.95 12.41 -8.44
C LYS A 215 0.54 12.68 -8.38
N ASN A 216 1.15 12.94 -9.54
CA ASN A 216 2.58 13.23 -9.65
C ASN A 216 2.75 14.63 -10.22
N ALA A 217 3.71 15.36 -9.68
CA ALA A 217 4.17 16.63 -10.23
C ALA A 217 5.45 16.38 -11.03
N TRP A 218 5.71 17.25 -12.01
CA TRP A 218 6.96 17.20 -12.75
C TRP A 218 8.15 17.51 -11.84
N ALA A 219 9.22 16.75 -12.00
CA ALA A 219 10.49 17.09 -11.35
C ALA A 219 11.09 18.35 -12.01
N ASN A 220 11.76 19.22 -11.25
CA ASN A 220 12.38 20.43 -11.83
C ASN A 220 13.36 20.09 -12.97
N ASN A 221 14.04 18.95 -12.86
CA ASN A 221 14.99 18.46 -13.87
C ASN A 221 14.28 17.89 -15.13
N GLU A 222 12.98 17.59 -15.05
CA GLU A 222 12.15 17.32 -16.24
C GLU A 222 11.90 18.58 -17.05
N LEU A 223 11.77 19.73 -16.37
CA LEU A 223 11.55 21.02 -17.02
C LEU A 223 12.86 21.63 -17.54
N LYS A 224 13.98 21.40 -16.86
CA LYS A 224 15.30 21.88 -17.28
C LYS A 224 16.39 20.86 -16.97
N GLN A 225 16.86 20.17 -18.01
CA GLN A 225 17.95 19.21 -17.90
C GLN A 225 19.29 19.93 -17.75
N GLU A 226 20.17 19.36 -16.93
CA GLU A 226 21.52 19.89 -16.71
C GLU A 226 22.55 19.16 -17.58
N GLN A 227 23.52 19.91 -18.11
CA GLN A 227 24.56 19.35 -18.97
C GLN A 227 25.55 18.52 -18.13
N GLY A 228 25.80 17.28 -18.53
CA GLY A 228 26.67 16.35 -17.80
C GLY A 228 25.95 15.43 -16.81
N VAL A 229 24.62 15.47 -16.77
CA VAL A 229 23.78 14.57 -15.96
C VAL A 229 23.04 13.60 -16.88
N ALA A 230 23.19 12.30 -16.63
CA ALA A 230 22.41 11.26 -17.30
C ALA A 230 21.07 11.08 -16.56
N TYR A 231 19.97 11.06 -17.30
CA TYR A 231 18.63 10.87 -16.74
C TYR A 231 17.99 9.60 -17.28
N SER A 232 17.28 8.89 -16.40
CA SER A 232 16.46 7.74 -16.76
C SER A 232 15.15 7.75 -15.97
N ASN A 233 14.05 7.39 -16.63
CA ASN A 233 12.74 7.33 -16.01
C ASN A 233 12.35 5.87 -15.79
N TYR A 234 12.05 5.51 -14.54
CA TYR A 234 11.48 4.22 -14.18
C TYR A 234 10.07 4.44 -13.64
N GLY A 235 9.07 4.33 -14.52
CA GLY A 235 7.69 4.67 -14.20
C GLY A 235 7.57 6.14 -13.78
N ARG A 236 7.26 6.37 -12.50
CA ARG A 236 7.07 7.70 -11.89
C ARG A 236 8.35 8.25 -11.27
N VAL A 237 9.37 7.40 -11.09
CA VAL A 237 10.61 7.77 -10.41
C VAL A 237 11.62 8.21 -11.46
N ARG A 238 12.15 9.42 -11.29
CA ARG A 238 13.24 9.92 -12.10
C ARG A 238 14.57 9.62 -11.42
N VAL A 239 15.47 8.97 -12.15
CA VAL A 239 16.83 8.66 -11.71
C VAL A 239 17.78 9.56 -12.48
N SER A 240 18.65 10.26 -11.76
CA SER A 240 19.70 11.12 -12.31
C SER A 240 21.06 10.65 -11.81
N GLN A 241 22.00 10.46 -12.73
CA GLN A 241 23.38 10.07 -12.44
C GLN A 241 24.34 11.12 -12.98
N TRP A 242 25.30 11.55 -12.18
CA TRP A 242 26.35 12.46 -12.62
C TRP A 242 27.65 12.18 -11.88
N GLY A 243 28.77 12.42 -12.57
CA GLY A 243 30.10 12.35 -12.00
C GLY A 243 30.57 13.74 -11.58
N VAL A 244 31.19 13.83 -10.40
CA VAL A 244 31.89 15.03 -9.97
C VAL A 244 33.39 14.74 -10.03
N GLY A 245 34.06 15.39 -10.99
CA GLY A 245 35.50 15.24 -11.22
C GLY A 245 36.35 16.26 -10.46
N GLU A 246 37.65 16.23 -10.73
CA GLU A 246 38.67 17.08 -10.10
C GLU A 246 38.41 18.58 -10.29
N THR A 247 37.75 18.97 -11.39
CA THR A 247 37.35 20.35 -11.71
C THR A 247 36.34 20.96 -10.72
N GLN A 248 35.65 20.15 -9.93
CA GLN A 248 34.71 20.58 -8.89
C GLN A 248 35.22 20.25 -7.48
N GLY A 249 36.52 19.96 -7.33
CA GLY A 249 37.16 19.70 -6.04
C GLY A 249 36.76 18.35 -5.40
N SER A 250 36.37 17.37 -6.20
CA SER A 250 35.99 16.03 -5.73
C SER A 250 36.89 14.94 -6.32
N ASN A 251 37.06 13.84 -5.58
CA ASN A 251 37.91 12.70 -5.96
C ASN A 251 37.25 11.77 -7.00
N GLY A 252 36.68 12.31 -8.07
CA GLY A 252 36.12 11.50 -9.17
C GLY A 252 35.01 10.55 -8.70
N VAL A 253 34.02 11.07 -7.97
CA VAL A 253 32.91 10.27 -7.42
C VAL A 253 31.67 10.35 -8.31
N GLU A 254 30.93 9.26 -8.40
CA GLU A 254 29.64 9.21 -9.07
C GLU A 254 28.49 9.32 -8.06
N PHE A 255 27.53 10.18 -8.37
CA PHE A 255 26.30 10.32 -7.62
C PHE A 255 25.12 9.79 -8.43
N THR A 256 24.29 8.99 -7.76
CA THR A 256 23.00 8.54 -8.28
C THR A 256 21.90 8.99 -7.33
N LYS A 257 20.99 9.82 -7.84
CA LYS A 257 19.82 10.33 -7.14
C LYS A 257 18.55 9.76 -7.78
N ALA A 258 17.58 9.41 -6.95
CA ALA A 258 16.23 9.08 -7.39
C ALA A 258 15.26 10.09 -6.76
N GLU A 259 14.36 10.66 -7.55
CA GLU A 259 13.37 11.62 -7.10
C GLU A 259 11.96 11.27 -7.62
N VAL A 260 10.97 11.50 -6.77
CA VAL A 260 9.56 11.52 -7.14
C VAL A 260 8.91 12.69 -6.41
N LEU A 261 8.01 13.38 -7.09
CA LEU A 261 7.11 14.34 -6.46
C LEU A 261 5.70 13.79 -6.63
N ALA A 262 5.22 13.07 -5.63
CA ALA A 262 3.94 12.39 -5.70
C ALA A 262 3.18 12.47 -4.38
N LEU A 263 1.86 12.58 -4.49
CA LEU A 263 0.94 12.53 -3.36
C LEU A 263 -0.16 11.51 -3.67
N PRO A 264 -0.39 10.50 -2.80
CA PRO A 264 -1.55 9.64 -2.94
C PRO A 264 -2.81 10.46 -2.65
N VAL A 265 -3.78 10.47 -3.56
CA VAL A 265 -5.08 11.13 -3.37
C VAL A 265 -6.14 10.04 -3.25
N ILE A 266 -6.82 10.00 -2.11
CA ILE A 266 -7.91 9.05 -1.85
C ILE A 266 -9.21 9.71 -2.29
N THR A 267 -9.81 9.24 -3.39
CA THR A 267 -11.05 9.82 -3.95
C THR A 267 -12.28 9.29 -3.24
N GLU A 268 -12.23 8.04 -2.79
CA GLU A 268 -13.35 7.34 -2.16
C GLU A 268 -13.38 7.48 -0.64
N MET A 269 -12.85 8.58 -0.09
CA MET A 269 -12.74 8.74 1.36
C MET A 269 -14.12 8.74 2.07
N ASN A 270 -15.18 9.16 1.37
CA ASN A 270 -16.55 9.10 1.88
C ASN A 270 -17.09 7.66 1.99
N GLY A 271 -16.56 6.71 1.22
CA GLY A 271 -16.93 5.30 1.26
C GLY A 271 -16.07 4.47 2.21
N ILE A 272 -15.07 5.10 2.86
CA ILE A 272 -14.17 4.43 3.80
C ILE A 272 -14.69 4.62 5.23
N TYR A 273 -14.79 3.49 5.95
CA TYR A 273 -15.20 3.46 7.34
C TYR A 273 -14.07 2.95 8.22
N THR A 274 -13.94 3.49 9.42
CA THR A 274 -12.89 3.09 10.36
C THR A 274 -13.52 2.69 11.67
N LEU A 275 -13.25 1.47 12.11
CA LEU A 275 -13.58 0.98 13.44
C LEU A 275 -12.33 1.04 14.33
N LYS A 276 -12.39 1.87 15.37
CA LYS A 276 -11.36 1.94 16.41
C LYS A 276 -11.65 0.87 17.44
N THR A 277 -10.79 -0.14 17.52
CA THR A 277 -10.97 -1.26 18.45
C THR A 277 -10.36 -0.97 19.82
N GLN A 278 -9.46 0.01 19.88
CA GLN A 278 -8.83 0.49 21.11
C GLN A 278 -8.72 2.02 21.05
N SER A 279 -8.70 2.66 22.22
CA SER A 279 -8.39 4.09 22.34
C SER A 279 -6.90 4.38 22.15
#